data_AF-A0A258NAS3-F1
#
_entry.id   AF-A0A258NAS3-F1
#
_cell.length_a   1.000
_cell.length_b   1.000
_cell.length_c   1.000
_cell.angle_alpha   90.00
_cell.angle_beta   90.00
_cell.angle_gamma   90.00
#
_symmetry.space_group_name_H-M   'P 1'
#
loop_
_entity.id
_entity.type
_entity.pdbx_description
1 polymer ?
#
loop_
_entity_poly.entity_id
_entity_poly.type
_entity_poly.pdbx_seq_one_letter_code
_entity_poly.pdbx_strand_id
1 'polypeptide(L)'
;MHSEVSVQLTGNQEFRFDLEGQEPMTHEGGRRWLDDQFTALDCEPLRASGKVLLADKVLTVALAAGNALFNDPVWSRDFARAASAALAKPVVRVDVPAMAVSF
;
A
#
# COMPACT_ATOMS: atom_id res chain seq x y z
N MET A 1 13.10 11.99 -10.70
CA MET A 1 13.10 10.53 -10.52
C MET A 1 11.64 10.18 -10.32
N HIS A 2 11.01 9.57 -11.31
CA HIS A 2 9.56 9.34 -11.29
C HIS A 2 9.22 8.30 -10.21
N SER A 3 8.25 8.61 -9.36
CA SER A 3 7.78 7.70 -8.32
C SER A 3 6.28 7.52 -8.44
N GLU A 4 5.84 6.26 -8.50
CA GLU A 4 4.46 5.89 -8.77
C GLU A 4 4.06 4.67 -7.92
N VAL A 5 2.83 4.68 -7.41
CA VAL A 5 2.20 3.49 -6.83
C VAL A 5 0.94 3.17 -7.63
N SER A 6 0.78 1.90 -7.99
CA SER A 6 -0.44 1.39 -8.63
C SER A 6 -1.05 0.27 -7.79
N VAL A 7 -2.38 0.24 -7.75
CA VAL A 7 -3.15 -0.78 -7.04
C VAL A 7 -4.23 -1.33 -7.96
N GLN A 8 -4.14 -2.62 -8.24
CA GLN A 8 -5.14 -3.38 -8.97
C GLN A 8 -6.05 -4.09 -7.95
N LEU A 9 -7.33 -3.74 -7.94
CA LEU A 9 -8.37 -4.42 -7.17
C LEU A 9 -9.10 -5.48 -8.01
N THR A 10 -9.98 -6.24 -7.37
CA THR A 10 -10.92 -7.14 -8.05
C THR A 10 -11.88 -6.35 -8.95
N GLY A 11 -12.43 -7.01 -9.98
CA GLY A 11 -13.29 -6.33 -10.96
C GLY A 11 -12.56 -5.43 -11.96
N ASN A 12 -11.25 -5.64 -12.13
CA ASN A 12 -10.40 -4.93 -13.10
C ASN A 12 -10.32 -3.40 -12.87
N GLN A 13 -10.46 -2.97 -11.60
CA GLN A 13 -10.32 -1.57 -11.21
C GLN A 13 -8.88 -1.27 -10.81
N GLU A 14 -8.27 -0.29 -11.49
CA GLU A 14 -6.90 0.15 -11.23
C GLU A 14 -6.91 1.58 -10.66
N PHE A 15 -6.14 1.79 -9.60
CA PHE A 15 -5.81 3.11 -9.07
C PHE A 15 -4.34 3.38 -9.29
N ARG A 16 -4.00 4.56 -9.81
CA ARG A 16 -2.62 4.98 -10.05
C ARG A 16 -2.35 6.32 -9.38
N PHE A 17 -1.24 6.39 -8.67
CA PHE A 17 -0.84 7.53 -7.85
C PHE A 17 0.55 7.99 -8.25
N ASP A 18 0.62 9.16 -8.88
CA ASP A 18 1.87 9.86 -9.09
C ASP A 18 2.29 10.55 -7.78
N LEU A 19 3.51 10.27 -7.33
CA LEU A 19 4.07 10.85 -6.10
C LEU A 19 4.98 12.06 -6.40
N GLU A 20 5.15 12.44 -7.66
CA GLU A 20 5.88 13.67 -8.00
C GLU A 20 5.21 14.89 -7.37
N GLY A 21 6.01 15.73 -6.71
CA GLY A 21 5.54 16.93 -6.02
C GLY A 21 4.80 16.67 -4.70
N GLN A 22 4.56 15.41 -4.33
CA GLN A 22 4.03 15.07 -3.01
C GLN A 22 5.14 15.11 -1.96
N GLU A 23 4.83 15.58 -0.75
CA GLU A 23 5.79 15.52 0.35
C GLU A 23 6.11 14.05 0.67
N PRO A 24 7.37 13.58 0.61
CA PRO A 24 7.68 12.19 0.90
C PRO A 24 7.46 11.87 2.38
N MET A 25 6.96 10.66 2.68
CA MET A 25 7.04 10.12 4.04
C MET A 25 8.46 9.61 4.31
N THR A 26 8.90 9.69 5.56
CA THR A 26 10.13 8.98 5.98
C THR A 26 9.87 7.47 5.93
N HIS A 27 10.94 6.66 5.84
CA HIS A 27 10.81 5.20 5.89
C HIS A 27 10.03 4.75 7.15
N GLU A 28 10.41 5.29 8.32
CA GLU A 28 9.72 4.98 9.58
C GLU A 28 8.26 5.47 9.58
N GLY A 29 8.00 6.66 9.03
CA GLY A 29 6.65 7.21 8.91
C GLY A 29 5.74 6.33 8.06
N GLY A 30 6.23 5.86 6.91
CA GLY A 30 5.48 4.94 6.04
C GLY A 30 5.20 3.61 6.71
N ARG A 31 6.18 3.05 7.44
CA ARG A 31 5.98 1.82 8.23
C ARG A 31 4.92 2.00 9.31
N ARG A 32 5.00 3.08 10.07
CA ARG A 32 4.06 3.38 11.15
C ARG A 32 2.64 3.56 10.62
N TRP A 33 2.47 4.30 9.52
CA TRP A 33 1.17 4.46 8.89
C TRP A 33 0.58 3.10 8.46
N LEU A 34 1.39 2.23 7.85
CA LEU A 34 0.96 0.88 7.48
C LEU A 34 0.60 0.02 8.70
N ASP A 35 1.33 0.14 9.81
CA ASP A 35 1.03 -0.55 11.07
C ASP A 35 -0.31 -0.10 11.67
N ASP A 36 -0.56 1.20 11.66
CA ASP A 36 -1.80 1.80 12.14
C ASP A 36 -2.99 1.33 11.27
N GLN A 37 -2.84 1.34 9.94
CA GLN A 37 -3.90 0.85 9.03
C GLN A 37 -4.11 -0.66 9.13
N PHE A 38 -3.04 -1.44 9.25
CA PHE A 38 -3.14 -2.89 9.42
C PHE A 38 -3.97 -3.23 10.66
N THR A 39 -3.80 -2.47 11.75
CA THR A 39 -4.58 -2.62 12.98
C THR A 39 -6.01 -2.09 12.80
N ALA A 40 -6.18 -0.89 12.24
CA ALA A 40 -7.48 -0.25 12.10
C ALA A 40 -8.44 -0.99 11.16
N LEU A 41 -7.89 -1.72 10.18
CA LEU A 41 -8.64 -2.53 9.22
C LEU A 41 -8.74 -4.01 9.63
N ASP A 42 -8.33 -4.37 10.86
CA ASP A 42 -8.31 -5.74 11.38
C ASP A 42 -7.65 -6.74 10.40
N CYS A 43 -6.52 -6.35 9.81
CA CYS A 43 -5.81 -7.17 8.85
C CYS A 43 -5.18 -8.41 9.52
N GLU A 44 -5.16 -9.52 8.80
CA GLU A 44 -4.49 -10.75 9.24
C GLU A 44 -3.16 -10.95 8.52
N PRO A 45 -2.10 -11.42 9.23
CA PRO A 45 -0.84 -11.80 8.59
C PRO A 45 -1.01 -12.91 7.56
N LEU A 46 -0.45 -12.75 6.35
CA LEU A 46 -0.48 -13.81 5.33
C LEU A 46 0.37 -15.04 5.69
N ARG A 47 1.35 -14.89 6.59
CA ARG A 47 2.31 -15.94 6.92
C ARG A 47 2.10 -16.45 8.33
N ALA A 48 1.97 -17.77 8.46
CA ALA A 48 1.79 -18.47 9.73
C ALA A 48 2.97 -18.33 10.71
N SER A 49 4.15 -17.88 10.25
CA SER A 49 5.34 -17.70 11.11
C SER A 49 5.27 -16.45 12.01
N GLY A 50 4.21 -15.65 11.92
CA GLY A 50 4.03 -14.40 12.67
C GLY A 50 4.89 -13.23 12.17
N LYS A 51 5.79 -13.46 11.20
CA LYS A 51 6.55 -12.39 10.54
C LYS A 51 5.74 -11.81 9.38
N VAL A 52 5.38 -10.53 9.50
CA VAL A 52 4.77 -9.77 8.41
C VAL A 52 5.87 -9.06 7.63
N LEU A 53 6.11 -9.44 6.39
CA LEU A 53 6.97 -8.66 5.51
C LEU A 53 6.28 -7.35 5.15
N LEU A 54 7.03 -6.28 4.90
CA LEU A 54 6.44 -4.99 4.51
C LEU A 54 5.61 -5.09 3.24
N ALA A 55 6.05 -5.88 2.25
CA ALA A 55 5.27 -6.14 1.04
C ALA A 55 3.93 -6.84 1.35
N ASP A 56 3.95 -7.86 2.21
CA ASP A 56 2.72 -8.55 2.64
C ASP A 56 1.78 -7.59 3.41
N LYS A 57 2.34 -6.67 4.19
CA LYS A 57 1.57 -5.63 4.90
C LYS A 57 0.91 -4.65 3.95
N VAL A 58 1.65 -4.15 2.96
CA VAL A 58 1.10 -3.29 1.90
C VAL A 58 -0.04 -4.00 1.17
N LEU A 59 0.14 -5.28 0.83
CA LEU A 59 -0.86 -6.09 0.14
C LEU A 59 -2.13 -6.29 0.99
N THR A 60 -1.97 -6.67 2.25
CA THR A 60 -3.11 -6.94 3.16
C THR A 60 -3.89 -5.67 3.48
N VAL A 61 -3.21 -4.55 3.70
CA VAL A 61 -3.86 -3.24 3.86
C VAL A 61 -4.63 -2.85 2.59
N ALA A 62 -4.06 -3.03 1.40
CA ALA A 62 -4.76 -2.76 0.14
C ALA A 62 -5.99 -3.67 -0.06
N LEU A 63 -5.85 -4.96 0.24
CA LEU A 63 -6.93 -5.94 0.18
C LEU A 63 -8.08 -5.55 1.12
N ALA A 64 -7.78 -5.23 2.38
CA ALA A 64 -8.78 -4.87 3.38
C ALA A 64 -9.44 -3.52 3.09
N ALA A 65 -8.67 -2.57 2.56
CA ALA A 65 -9.18 -1.25 2.20
C ALA A 65 -10.21 -1.29 1.07
N GLY A 66 -9.94 -2.10 0.05
CA GLY A 66 -10.83 -2.31 -1.09
C GLY A 66 -11.24 -1.01 -1.80
N ASN A 67 -12.26 -1.10 -2.65
CA ASN A 67 -12.71 0.04 -3.44
C ASN A 67 -13.18 1.23 -2.58
N ALA A 68 -13.73 0.97 -1.38
CA ALA A 68 -14.28 2.02 -0.53
C ALA A 68 -13.21 3.04 -0.11
N LEU A 69 -12.08 2.57 0.43
CA LEU A 69 -11.01 3.46 0.88
C LEU A 69 -10.12 3.96 -0.26
N PHE A 70 -9.98 3.20 -1.34
CA PHE A 70 -9.26 3.70 -2.52
C PHE A 70 -9.98 4.81 -3.28
N ASN A 71 -11.29 5.00 -3.09
CA ASN A 71 -12.01 6.20 -3.55
C ASN A 71 -11.89 7.41 -2.61
N ASP A 72 -11.37 7.24 -1.38
CA ASP A 72 -11.06 8.37 -0.51
C ASP A 72 -9.71 8.99 -0.97
N PRO A 73 -9.70 10.25 -1.44
CA PRO A 73 -8.50 10.88 -1.99
C PRO A 73 -7.42 11.17 -0.94
N VAL A 74 -7.78 11.25 0.34
CA VAL A 74 -6.81 11.44 1.43
C VAL A 74 -6.18 10.10 1.77
N TRP A 75 -7.01 9.10 2.05
CA TRP A 75 -6.54 7.77 2.44
C TRP A 75 -5.68 7.12 1.34
N SER A 76 -6.15 7.15 0.10
CA SER A 76 -5.46 6.53 -1.03
C SER A 76 -4.09 7.16 -1.35
N ARG A 77 -3.98 8.49 -1.21
CA ARG A 77 -2.70 9.21 -1.35
C ARG A 77 -1.75 8.85 -0.22
N ASP A 78 -2.22 8.79 1.02
CA ASP A 78 -1.37 8.45 2.15
C ASP A 78 -0.93 6.98 2.10
N PHE A 79 -1.79 6.08 1.62
CA PHE A 79 -1.41 4.71 1.27
C PHE A 79 -0.25 4.67 0.28
N ALA A 80 -0.36 5.39 -0.84
CA ALA A 80 0.68 5.40 -1.88
C ALA A 80 2.01 5.93 -1.33
N ARG A 81 1.98 7.04 -0.58
CA ARG A 81 3.17 7.61 0.08
C ARG A 81 3.79 6.62 1.07
N ALA A 82 2.98 5.98 1.90
CA ALA A 82 3.44 5.02 2.90
C ALA A 82 4.03 3.76 2.27
N ALA A 83 3.40 3.21 1.24
CA ALA A 83 3.87 2.03 0.52
C ALA A 83 5.24 2.28 -0.14
N SER A 84 5.39 3.39 -0.88
CA SER A 84 6.68 3.74 -1.49
C SER A 84 7.76 3.96 -0.44
N ALA A 85 7.45 4.70 0.64
CA ALA A 85 8.41 5.00 1.70
C ALA A 85 8.85 3.76 2.49
N ALA A 86 7.91 2.91 2.88
CA ALA A 86 8.21 1.70 3.65
C ALA A 86 8.99 0.67 2.84
N LEU A 87 8.68 0.50 1.55
CA LEU A 87 9.40 -0.42 0.67
C LEU A 87 10.72 0.15 0.16
N ALA A 88 10.92 1.47 0.28
CA ALA A 88 12.04 2.20 -0.32
C ALA A 88 12.16 1.92 -1.83
N LYS A 89 11.01 1.95 -2.53
CA LYS A 89 10.90 1.71 -3.97
C LYS A 89 10.20 2.88 -4.65
N PRO A 90 10.76 3.41 -5.76
CA PRO A 90 10.13 4.52 -6.48
C PRO A 90 8.87 4.05 -7.21
N VAL A 91 8.86 2.82 -7.73
CA VAL A 91 7.69 2.23 -8.41
C VAL A 91 7.21 1.03 -7.59
N VAL A 92 5.94 1.02 -7.22
CA VAL A 92 5.31 -0.11 -6.51
C VAL A 92 4.03 -0.48 -7.23
N ARG A 93 3.85 -1.78 -7.51
CA ARG A 93 2.60 -2.32 -8.03
C ARG A 93 2.02 -3.31 -7.04
N VAL A 94 0.80 -3.08 -6.60
CA VAL A 94 0.05 -3.94 -5.70
C VAL A 94 -1.06 -4.60 -6.51
N ASP A 95 -0.93 -5.90 -6.75
CA ASP A 95 -1.92 -6.69 -7.44
C ASP A 95 -2.69 -7.54 -6.42
N VAL A 96 -3.86 -7.06 -6.03
CA VAL A 96 -4.70 -7.72 -5.03
C VAL A 96 -5.24 -9.05 -5.57
N PRO A 97 -5.80 -9.14 -6.81
CA PRO A 97 -6.21 -10.43 -7.39
C PRO A 97 -5.08 -11.47 -7.47
N ALA A 98 -3.86 -11.07 -7.84
CA ALA A 98 -2.71 -11.97 -7.91
C ALA A 98 -2.03 -12.20 -6.55
N MET A 99 -2.49 -11.52 -5.49
CA MET A 99 -1.88 -11.53 -4.15
C MET A 99 -0.38 -11.24 -4.20
N ALA A 100 0.02 -10.19 -4.94
CA ALA A 100 1.42 -9.89 -5.23
C ALA A 100 1.76 -8.40 -5.09
N VAL A 101 3.01 -8.12 -4.70
CA VAL A 101 3.62 -6.79 -4.76
C VAL A 101 4.90 -6.87 -5.57
N SER A 102 5.08 -5.96 -6.52
CA SER A 102 6.27 -5.88 -7.39
C SER A 102 6.81 -4.44 -7.50
N PHE A 103 8.07 -4.32 -7.91
CA PHE A 103 8.82 -3.06 -8.03
C PHE A 103 10.02 -3.23 -8.96
#